data_AF-A0A5K1F0E5-F1
#
_entry.id   AF-A0A5K1F0E5-F1
#
_cell.length_a   1.000
_cell.length_b   1.000
_cell.length_c   1.000
_cell.angle_alpha   90.00
_cell.angle_beta   90.00
_cell.angle_gamma   90.00
#
_symmetry.space_group_name_H-M   'P 1'
#
loop_
_entity.id
_entity.type
_entity.pdbx_description
1 polymer ?
#
loop_
_entity_poly.entity_id
_entity_poly.type
_entity_poly.pdbx_seq_one_letter_code
_entity_poly.pdbx_strand_id
1 'polypeptide(L)' 'MFTAANSDDVGIVVQFISRSRTWSTLLAVGWGYEANMLIKYLNEVFKRSTIIAVACINTPFDLEDAT' A
#
# COMPACT_ATOMS: atom_id res chain seq x y z
N MET A 1 -2.61 -11.48 -10.98
CA MET A 1 -3.07 -10.11 -10.67
C MET A 1 -3.11 -10.02 -9.15
N PHE A 2 -2.25 -9.21 -8.55
CA PHE A 2 -2.31 -8.96 -7.11
C PHE A 2 -3.38 -7.88 -6.91
N THR A 3 -4.44 -8.19 -6.17
CA THR A 3 -5.41 -7.19 -5.73
C THR A 3 -5.02 -6.80 -4.31
N ALA A 4 -4.89 -5.51 -4.02
CA ALA A 4 -4.65 -5.03 -2.66
C ALA A 4 -5.98 -4.95 -1.91
N ALA A 5 -6.71 -6.08 -1.85
CA ALA A 5 -7.99 -6.16 -1.15
C ALA A 5 -7.79 -6.08 0.38
N ASN A 6 -6.59 -6.43 0.85
CA ASN A 6 -6.16 -6.30 2.24
C ASN A 6 -4.72 -5.74 2.32
N SER A 7 -4.35 -5.18 3.47
CA SER A 7 -2.98 -4.70 3.76
C SER A 7 -1.93 -5.82 3.67
N ASP A 8 -2.29 -7.06 3.97
CA ASP A 8 -1.39 -8.22 3.85
C ASP A 8 -0.97 -8.47 2.38
N ASP A 9 -1.89 -8.30 1.44
CA ASP A 9 -1.61 -8.46 0.01
C ASP A 9 -0.60 -7.42 -0.47
N VAL A 10 -0.71 -6.18 0.01
CA VAL A 10 0.27 -5.12 -0.23
C VAL A 10 1.64 -5.55 0.30
N GLY A 11 1.69 -6.13 1.50
CA GLY A 11 2.94 -6.62 2.10
C GLY A 11 3.62 -7.71 1.28
N ILE A 12 2.85 -8.66 0.75
CA ILE A 12 3.39 -9.72 -0.13
C ILE A 12 4.00 -9.11 -1.40
N VAL A 13 3.30 -8.16 -2.03
CA VAL A 13 3.80 -7.49 -3.24
C VAL A 13 5.07 -6.70 -2.96
N VAL A 14 5.09 -5.92 -1.88
CA VAL A 14 6.27 -5.14 -1.47
C VAL A 14 7.45 -6.07 -1.21
N GLN A 15 7.23 -7.18 -0.49
CA GLN A 15 8.29 -8.15 -0.21
C GLN A 15 8.81 -8.81 -1.49
N PHE A 16 7.92 -9.18 -2.41
CA PHE A 16 8.29 -9.75 -3.70
C PHE A 16 9.14 -8.77 -4.50
N ILE A 17 8.68 -7.52 -4.67
CA ILE A 17 9.40 -6.50 -5.44
C ILE A 17 10.77 -6.22 -4.81
N SER A 18 10.84 -6.06 -3.49
CA SER A 18 12.10 -5.77 -2.79
C SER A 18 13.11 -6.91 -2.90
N ARG A 19 12.64 -8.17 -2.93
CA ARG A 19 13.52 -9.33 -3.18
C ARG A 19 13.94 -9.42 -4.65
N SER A 20 13.05 -9.12 -5.57
CA SER A 20 13.34 -9.16 -7.02
C SER A 20 14.19 -7.99 -7.48
N ARG A 21 14.18 -6.85 -6.77
CA ARG A 21 14.88 -5.61 -7.13
C ARG A 21 15.52 -4.93 -5.92
N THR A 22 16.63 -5.50 -5.46
CA THR A 22 17.35 -5.08 -4.25
C THR A 22 17.97 -3.68 -4.29
N TRP A 23 18.10 -3.05 -5.47
CA TRP A 23 18.64 -1.69 -5.63
C TRP A 23 17.61 -0.67 -6.14
N SER A 24 16.33 -1.05 -6.21
CA SER A 24 15.29 -0.14 -6.67
C SER A 24 14.62 0.57 -5.50
N THR A 25 14.38 1.86 -5.68
CA THR A 25 13.52 2.65 -4.81
C THR A 25 12.06 2.28 -5.07
N LEU A 26 11.30 2.00 -4.01
CA LEU A 26 9.89 1.64 -4.13
C LEU A 26 8.99 2.82 -3.74
N LEU A 27 8.12 3.18 -4.68
CA LEU A 27 7.05 4.18 -4.54
C LEU A 27 5.72 3.47 -4.73
N ALA A 28 4.73 3.80 -3.91
CA ALA A 28 3.40 3.20 -4.02
C ALA A 28 2.32 4.27 -4.23
N VAL A 29 1.36 3.97 -5.09
CA VAL A 29 0.20 4.82 -5.35
C VAL A 29 -1.05 3.99 -5.15
N GLY A 30 -1.96 4.44 -4.28
CA GLY A 30 -3.26 3.82 -4.05
C GLY A 30 -4.38 4.75 -4.51
N TRP A 31 -5.44 4.17 -5.07
CA TRP A 31 -6.64 4.89 -5.50
C TRP A 31 -7.88 4.33 -4.81
N GLY A 32 -8.76 5.21 -4.31
CA GLY A 32 -10.03 4.78 -3.72
C GLY A 32 -9.82 3.87 -2.52
N TYR A 33 -10.49 2.71 -2.52
CA TYR A 33 -10.36 1.71 -1.46
C TYR A 33 -8.92 1.19 -1.28
N GLU A 34 -8.16 1.04 -2.38
CA GLU A 34 -6.77 0.56 -2.30
C GLU A 34 -5.86 1.57 -1.60
N ALA A 35 -6.19 2.87 -1.64
CA ALA A 35 -5.50 3.89 -0.88
C ALA A 35 -5.62 3.64 0.64
N ASN A 36 -6.79 3.17 1.11
CA ASN A 36 -6.98 2.77 2.52
C ASN A 36 -6.18 1.53 2.88
N MET A 37 -6.12 0.53 2.01
CA MET A 37 -5.32 -0.67 2.26
C MET A 37 -3.82 -0.36 2.31
N LEU A 38 -3.36 0.56 1.47
CA LEU A 38 -1.98 1.04 1.49
C LEU A 38 -1.67 1.84 2.77
N ILE A 39 -2.59 2.69 3.22
CA ILE A 39 -2.46 3.41 4.50
C ILE A 39 -2.42 2.43 5.67
N LYS A 40 -3.32 1.43 5.69
CA LYS A 40 -3.36 0.39 6.73
C LYS A 40 -2.04 -0.39 6.77
N TYR A 41 -1.54 -0.83 5.62
CA TYR A 41 -0.24 -1.49 5.51
C TYR A 41 0.88 -0.64 6.09
N LEU A 42 0.97 0.64 5.71
CA LEU A 42 1.99 1.54 6.26
C LEU A 42 1.83 1.66 7.78
N ASN A 43 0.61 1.83 8.30
CA ASN A 43 0.40 1.93 9.74
C ASN A 43 0.91 0.68 10.51
N GLU A 44 0.78 -0.51 9.91
CA GLU A 44 1.21 -1.78 10.51
C GLU A 44 2.73 -1.99 10.44
N VAL A 45 3.41 -1.53 9.38
CA VAL A 45 4.82 -1.89 9.10
C VAL A 45 5.73 -0.75 8.64
N PHE A 46 5.33 0.52 8.79
CA PHE A 46 6.05 1.71 8.29
C PHE A 46 7.57 1.67 8.54
N LYS A 47 7.99 1.35 9.77
CA LYS A 47 9.41 1.33 10.17
C LYS A 47 10.24 0.22 9.50
N ARG A 48 9.59 -0.76 8.88
CA ARG A 48 10.23 -1.93 8.26
C ARG A 48 9.96 -2.01 6.75
N SER A 49 9.11 -1.13 6.22
CA SER A 49 8.78 -1.12 4.80
C SER A 49 9.92 -0.53 3.98
N THR A 50 10.11 -1.06 2.77
CA THR A 50 11.03 -0.53 1.76
C THR A 50 10.42 0.59 0.92
N ILE A 51 9.14 0.92 1.15
CA ILE A 51 8.46 2.02 0.48
C ILE A 51 8.95 3.35 1.06
N ILE A 52 9.42 4.27 0.20
CA ILE A 52 9.97 5.55 0.65
C ILE A 52 8.97 6.70 0.62
N ALA A 53 7.93 6.59 -0.20
CA ALA A 53 6.88 7.59 -0.32
C ALA A 53 5.63 6.95 -0.93
N VAL A 54 4.47 7.51 -0.55
CA VAL A 54 3.17 7.03 -0.96
C VAL A 54 2.27 8.19 -1.36
N ALA A 55 1.53 8.01 -2.45
CA ALA A 55 0.43 8.88 -2.83
C ALA A 55 -0.90 8.11 -2.71
N CYS A 56 -1.84 8.67 -1.94
CA CYS A 56 -3.17 8.12 -1.74
C CYS A 56 -4.18 9.08 -2.35
N ILE A 57 -4.88 8.65 -3.40
CA ILE A 57 -5.75 9.50 -4.19
C ILE A 57 -7.19 9.03 -4.05
N ASN A 58 -8.11 9.98 -3.91
CA ASN A 58 -9.54 9.70 -3.74
C ASN A 58 -9.81 8.73 -2.58
N THR A 59 -9.03 8.87 -1.50
CA THR A 59 -9.12 8.02 -0.31
C THR A 59 -10.46 8.29 0.40
N PRO A 60 -11.37 7.30 0.49
CA PRO A 60 -12.56 7.45 1.30
C PRO A 60 -12.13 7.43 2.77
N PHE A 61 -12.06 8.60 3.39
CA PHE A 61 -11.63 8.76 4.78
C PHE A 61 -12.68 8.27 5.77
N ASP A 62 -13.94 8.23 5.33
CA ASP A 62 -15.08 7.74 6.08
C ASP A 62 -15.82 6.69 5.24
N LEU A 63 -15.98 5.48 5.78
CA LEU A 63 -16.68 4.39 5.10
C LEU A 63 -18.20 4.54 5.23
N GLU A 64 -18.69 5.37 6.16
CA GLU A 64 -20.11 5.65 6.34
C GLU A 64 -20.66 6.53 5.21
N ASP A 65 -19.86 7.45 4.69
CA ASP A 65 -20.22 8.41 3.64
C ASP A 65 -20.06 7.85 2.21
N ALA A 66 -19.61 6.59 2.07
CA ALA A 66 -19.33 5.94 0.79
C ALA A 66 -20.53 5.16 0.21
N THR A 67 -21.77 5.49 0.62
CA THR A 67 -23.01 4.80 0.21
C THR A 67 -23.82 5.60 -0.79
#